data_AF-A0A387FS91-F1
#
_entry.id   AF-A0A387FS91-F1
#
_cell.length_a   1.000
_cell.length_b   1.000
_cell.length_c   1.000
_cell.angle_alpha   90.00
_cell.angle_beta   90.00
_cell.angle_gamma   90.00
#
_symmetry.space_group_name_H-M   'P 1'
#
loop_
_entity.id
_entity.type
_entity.pdbx_description
1 polymer ?
#
loop_
_entity_poly.entity_id
_entity_poly.type
_entity_poly.pdbx_seq_one_letter_code
_entity_poly.pdbx_strand_id
1 'polypeptide(L)'
;MVMRVSDSTPKLEHKGYNRGLILGLTMAESMLLLVFCLLLVAAAMISTERNRRHEAEQRLALLEKKQSEQTSLIVQLQSKLISGDLSAADRATLEKEWRELVLARQTLDSMGADGTKPEDLQDLAKVAEVLKHHGVDLAKAPDEVSKLLAGEGGGKGAHDWPPIINLDDAKKNYFQSGSAELTKTFERMLDTTIANEIASNLSLYDADIVEVIGHTDEQRVSRESSNLDDTLIGAMDGKLPISAVEPADNAGLGLARAIAVANVLKANPKLKNVTILPMSAAQLILPGDRVTTGQAGAVESRRRIEIRVRGRTAPVAVINDATALPVSVR
;
A
#
# COMPACT_ATOMS: atom_id res chain seq x y z
N MET A 1 -57.75 7.73 94.65
CA MET A 1 -57.91 9.10 94.11
C MET A 1 -56.54 9.45 93.52
N VAL A 2 -56.31 9.54 92.21
CA VAL A 2 -56.98 10.32 91.16
C VAL A 2 -56.83 9.60 89.81
N MET A 3 -57.92 9.56 89.03
CA MET A 3 -57.95 9.22 87.59
C MET A 3 -57.40 10.38 86.74
N ARG A 4 -56.66 10.08 85.67
CA ARG A 4 -56.67 10.79 84.37
C ARG A 4 -56.25 9.78 83.30
N VAL A 5 -57.19 9.20 82.53
CA VAL A 5 -57.86 9.72 81.32
C VAL A 5 -56.90 9.90 80.14
N SER A 6 -57.08 8.96 79.21
CA SER A 6 -56.80 8.90 77.77
C SER A 6 -56.12 10.07 77.06
N ASP A 7 -55.11 9.72 76.25
CA ASP A 7 -54.91 10.31 74.92
C ASP A 7 -54.41 9.23 73.94
N SER A 8 -55.35 8.59 73.24
CA SER A 8 -55.06 7.81 72.04
C SER A 8 -55.13 8.75 70.84
N THR A 9 -54.01 9.37 70.51
CA THR A 9 -53.86 10.09 69.24
C THR A 9 -53.79 9.06 68.10
N PRO A 10 -54.62 9.17 67.04
CA PRO A 10 -54.47 8.33 65.87
C PRO A 10 -53.19 8.78 65.15
N LYS A 11 -52.14 7.95 65.20
CA LYS A 11 -51.02 8.08 64.29
C LYS A 11 -51.53 7.88 62.87
N LEU A 12 -51.60 8.95 62.10
CA LEU A 12 -51.71 8.89 60.64
C LEU A 12 -50.49 8.11 60.12
N GLU A 13 -50.70 6.83 59.80
CA GLU A 13 -49.75 6.06 59.00
C GLU A 13 -49.68 6.71 57.61
N HIS A 14 -48.64 7.50 57.35
CA HIS A 14 -48.21 7.80 55.99
C HIS A 14 -47.62 6.53 55.37
N LYS A 15 -48.49 5.58 55.07
CA LYS A 15 -48.15 4.32 54.40
C LYS A 15 -47.89 4.59 52.93
N GLY A 16 -46.61 4.70 52.60
CA GLY A 16 -45.98 4.34 51.33
C GLY A 16 -46.71 4.68 50.03
N TYR A 17 -46.54 5.92 49.55
CA TYR A 17 -46.74 6.27 48.13
C TYR A 17 -45.43 6.38 47.34
N ASN A 18 -44.35 5.77 47.82
CA ASN A 18 -43.03 5.78 47.18
C ASN A 18 -42.70 4.43 46.49
N ARG A 19 -43.70 3.69 46.03
CA ARG A 19 -43.46 2.51 45.19
C ARG A 19 -43.56 2.91 43.73
N GLY A 20 -42.44 3.37 43.18
CA GLY A 20 -42.29 3.65 41.76
C GLY A 20 -41.65 5.00 41.42
N LEU A 21 -41.05 5.70 42.38
CA LEU A 21 -40.36 6.96 42.14
C LEU A 21 -38.84 6.72 42.14
N ILE A 22 -38.23 6.82 40.96
CA ILE A 22 -36.77 6.82 40.77
C ILE A 22 -36.41 8.29 40.48
N LEU A 23 -35.60 8.92 41.33
CA LEU A 23 -35.11 10.30 41.15
C LEU A 23 -36.18 11.42 41.03
N GLY A 24 -37.36 11.28 41.65
CA GLY A 24 -38.38 12.33 41.60
C GLY A 24 -39.31 12.27 40.38
N LEU A 25 -39.15 11.24 39.53
CA LEU A 25 -40.07 10.89 38.44
C LEU A 25 -40.70 9.52 38.70
N THR A 26 -41.94 9.35 38.28
CA THR A 26 -42.63 8.06 38.29
C THR A 26 -41.98 7.10 37.28
N MET A 27 -42.05 5.78 37.52
CA MET A 27 -41.53 4.78 36.57
C MET A 27 -42.13 4.94 35.17
N ALA A 28 -43.38 5.40 35.08
CA ALA A 28 -44.05 5.70 33.82
C ALA A 28 -43.41 6.89 33.09
N GLU A 29 -43.11 7.99 33.79
CA GLU A 29 -42.43 9.16 33.19
C GLU A 29 -41.02 8.80 32.69
N SER A 30 -40.30 7.99 33.45
CA SER A 30 -38.96 7.53 33.07
C SER A 30 -39.00 6.68 31.79
N MET A 31 -39.98 5.77 31.68
CA MET A 31 -40.18 4.98 30.47
C MET A 31 -40.61 5.85 29.28
N LEU A 32 -41.47 6.84 29.49
CA LEU A 32 -41.94 7.73 28.43
C LEU A 32 -40.79 8.60 27.90
N LEU A 33 -39.90 9.10 28.76
CA LEU A 33 -38.71 9.82 28.35
C LEU A 33 -37.73 8.93 27.56
N LEU A 34 -37.53 7.68 27.97
CA LEU A 34 -36.69 6.74 27.20
C LEU A 34 -37.27 6.45 25.83
N VAL A 35 -38.58 6.18 25.73
CA VAL A 35 -39.26 5.97 24.45
C VAL A 35 -39.17 7.22 23.58
N PHE A 36 -39.37 8.41 24.16
CA PHE A 36 -39.25 9.68 23.44
C PHE A 36 -37.83 9.93 22.93
N CYS A 37 -36.79 9.66 23.73
CA CYS A 37 -35.40 9.74 23.30
C CYS A 37 -35.10 8.78 22.14
N LEU A 38 -35.60 7.54 22.21
CA LEU A 38 -35.45 6.57 21.12
C LEU A 38 -36.14 7.04 19.84
N LEU A 39 -37.34 7.64 19.95
CA LEU A 39 -38.06 8.20 18.80
C LEU A 39 -37.32 9.38 18.17
N LEU A 40 -36.69 10.26 18.98
CA LEU A 40 -35.88 11.37 18.46
C LEU A 40 -34.64 10.89 17.71
N VAL A 41 -33.95 9.87 18.22
CA VAL A 41 -32.78 9.28 17.54
C VAL A 41 -33.20 8.62 16.22
N ALA A 42 -34.31 7.87 16.22
CA ALA A 42 -34.85 7.26 15.01
C ALA A 42 -35.27 8.32 13.97
N ALA A 43 -35.94 9.40 14.41
CA ALA A 43 -36.33 10.51 13.55
C ALA A 43 -35.12 11.24 12.96
N ALA A 44 -34.07 11.48 13.75
CA ALA A 44 -32.82 12.07 13.29
C ALA A 44 -32.14 11.18 12.24
N MET A 45 -32.04 9.88 12.51
CA MET A 45 -31.45 8.92 11.57
C MET A 45 -32.21 8.88 10.24
N ILE A 46 -33.55 8.81 10.28
CA ILE A 46 -34.40 8.85 9.07
C ILE A 46 -34.23 10.17 8.32
N SER A 47 -34.13 11.30 9.03
CA SER A 47 -33.92 12.61 8.40
C SER A 47 -32.56 12.70 7.71
N THR A 48 -31.49 12.18 8.32
CA THR A 48 -30.17 12.16 7.68
C THR A 48 -30.15 11.29 6.43
N GLU A 49 -30.82 10.14 6.45
CA GLU A 49 -30.90 9.23 5.31
C GLU A 49 -31.72 9.84 4.17
N ARG A 50 -32.81 10.54 4.48
CA ARG A 50 -33.60 11.29 3.50
C ARG A 50 -32.79 12.42 2.85
N ASN A 51 -32.01 13.18 3.62
CA ASN A 51 -31.15 14.21 3.05
C ASN A 51 -30.09 13.63 2.11
N ARG A 52 -29.45 12.53 2.50
CA ARG A 52 -28.47 11.84 1.64
C ARG A 52 -29.10 11.36 0.33
N ARG A 53 -30.32 10.81 0.38
CA ARG A 53 -31.07 10.43 -0.83
C ARG A 53 -31.38 11.62 -1.70
N HIS A 54 -31.84 12.73 -1.12
CA HIS A 54 -32.15 13.93 -1.89
C HIS A 54 -30.90 14.54 -2.55
N GLU A 55 -29.76 14.59 -1.86
CA GLU A 55 -28.49 15.03 -2.45
C GLU A 55 -28.03 14.10 -3.58
N ALA A 56 -28.21 12.79 -3.44
CA ALA A 56 -27.89 11.82 -4.47
C ALA A 56 -28.79 11.99 -5.72
N GLU A 57 -30.10 12.20 -5.52
CA GLU A 57 -31.06 12.49 -6.59
C GLU A 57 -30.72 13.79 -7.33
N GLN A 58 -30.35 14.86 -6.61
CA GLN A 58 -29.92 16.12 -7.21
C GLN A 58 -28.64 15.96 -8.04
N ARG A 59 -27.68 15.17 -7.57
CA ARG A 59 -26.46 14.86 -8.32
C ARG A 59 -26.75 14.08 -9.60
N LEU A 60 -27.66 13.09 -9.54
CA LEU A 60 -28.09 12.35 -10.71
C LEU A 60 -28.75 13.27 -11.75
N ALA A 61 -29.69 14.12 -11.33
CA ALA A 61 -30.33 15.08 -12.22
C ALA A 61 -29.33 16.06 -12.87
N LEU A 62 -28.30 16.49 -12.14
CA LEU A 62 -27.24 17.34 -12.68
C LEU A 62 -26.40 16.60 -13.73
N LEU A 63 -26.06 15.34 -13.48
CA LEU A 63 -25.29 14.51 -14.41
C LEU A 63 -26.08 14.23 -15.69
N GLU A 64 -27.38 13.90 -15.57
CA GLU A 64 -28.26 13.71 -16.73
C GLU A 64 -28.38 14.99 -17.55
N LYS A 65 -28.50 16.16 -16.90
CA LYS A 65 -28.51 17.45 -17.59
C LYS A 65 -27.20 17.70 -18.36
N LYS A 66 -26.04 17.47 -17.72
CA LYS A 66 -24.73 17.59 -18.38
C LYS A 66 -24.59 16.64 -19.56
N GLN A 67 -25.05 15.40 -19.42
CA GLN A 67 -25.00 14.41 -20.49
C GLN A 67 -25.88 14.85 -21.68
N SER A 68 -27.08 15.38 -21.41
CA SER A 68 -27.96 15.94 -22.44
C SER A 68 -27.33 17.14 -23.16
N GLU A 69 -26.72 18.06 -22.41
CA GLU A 69 -25.98 19.21 -22.97
C GLU A 69 -24.84 18.74 -23.87
N GLN A 70 -24.01 17.79 -23.43
CA GLN A 70 -22.93 17.21 -24.23
C GLN A 70 -23.45 16.52 -25.49
N THR A 71 -24.55 15.76 -25.39
CA THR A 71 -25.18 15.10 -26.54
C THR A 71 -25.67 16.12 -27.56
N SER A 72 -26.30 17.21 -27.10
CA SER A 72 -26.73 18.30 -27.98
C SER A 72 -25.56 18.99 -28.68
N LEU A 73 -24.42 19.13 -27.99
CA LEU A 73 -23.19 19.72 -28.55
C LEU A 73 -22.60 18.80 -29.64
N ILE A 74 -22.57 17.49 -29.39
CA ILE A 74 -22.12 16.50 -30.38
C ILE A 74 -23.01 16.56 -31.62
N VAL A 75 -24.32 16.60 -31.46
CA VAL A 75 -25.26 16.71 -32.60
C VAL A 75 -25.07 18.03 -33.36
N GLN A 76 -24.82 19.15 -32.67
CA GLN A 76 -24.52 20.43 -33.31
C GLN A 76 -23.17 20.45 -34.05
N LEU A 77 -22.13 19.82 -33.49
CA LEU A 77 -20.84 19.70 -34.14
C LEU A 77 -20.94 18.79 -35.37
N GLN A 78 -21.67 17.68 -35.24
CA GLN A 78 -21.92 16.75 -36.33
C GLN A 78 -22.76 17.40 -37.44
N SER A 79 -23.76 18.23 -37.11
CA SER A 79 -24.54 18.96 -38.11
C SER A 79 -23.71 20.02 -38.84
N LYS A 80 -22.83 20.74 -38.13
CA LYS A 80 -21.84 21.66 -38.75
C LYS A 80 -20.87 20.93 -39.69
N LEU A 81 -20.47 19.71 -39.33
CA LEU A 81 -19.60 18.88 -40.14
C LEU A 81 -20.32 18.38 -41.42
N ILE A 82 -21.59 18.01 -41.30
CA ILE A 82 -22.43 17.51 -42.40
C ILE A 82 -22.90 18.64 -43.33
N SER A 83 -23.10 19.86 -42.83
CA SER A 83 -23.53 21.01 -43.63
C SER A 83 -22.47 21.53 -44.62
N GLY A 84 -21.26 20.97 -44.62
CA GLY A 84 -20.30 21.10 -45.72
C GLY A 84 -19.64 22.46 -45.91
N ASP A 85 -19.88 23.43 -45.01
CA ASP A 85 -19.34 24.80 -45.07
C ASP A 85 -17.90 24.91 -44.51
N LEU A 86 -17.12 23.85 -44.69
CA LEU A 86 -15.70 23.82 -44.33
C LEU A 86 -14.90 24.28 -45.55
N SER A 87 -14.11 25.35 -45.36
CA SER A 87 -13.13 25.81 -46.34
C SER A 87 -12.21 24.64 -46.73
N ALA A 88 -11.64 24.68 -47.94
CA ALA A 88 -10.67 23.66 -48.36
C ALA A 88 -9.47 23.54 -47.39
N ALA A 89 -9.11 24.65 -46.72
CA ALA A 89 -8.11 24.67 -45.65
C ALA A 89 -8.58 23.91 -44.39
N ASP A 90 -9.85 24.06 -44.01
CA ASP A 90 -10.41 23.40 -42.83
C ASP A 90 -10.57 21.89 -43.06
N ARG A 91 -10.92 21.48 -44.29
CA ARG A 91 -10.98 20.06 -44.68
C ARG A 91 -9.61 19.39 -44.64
N ALA A 92 -8.57 20.07 -45.15
CA ALA A 92 -7.20 19.56 -45.11
C ALA A 92 -6.66 19.46 -43.67
N THR A 93 -7.02 20.41 -42.80
CA THR A 93 -6.65 20.40 -41.39
C THR A 93 -7.37 19.26 -40.66
N LEU A 94 -8.68 19.12 -40.86
CA LEU A 94 -9.49 18.05 -40.29
C LEU A 94 -9.01 16.67 -40.73
N GLU A 95 -8.64 16.50 -42.00
CA GLU A 95 -8.14 15.23 -42.51
C GLU A 95 -6.77 14.88 -41.90
N LYS A 96 -5.92 15.88 -41.68
CA LYS A 96 -4.65 15.71 -40.99
C LYS A 96 -4.87 15.31 -39.52
N GLU A 97 -5.73 16.02 -38.81
CA GLU A 97 -6.10 15.72 -37.41
C GLU A 97 -6.74 14.33 -37.28
N TRP A 98 -7.61 13.95 -38.21
CA TRP A 98 -8.21 12.62 -38.24
C TRP A 98 -7.16 11.52 -38.45
N ARG A 99 -6.19 11.73 -39.36
CA ARG A 99 -5.08 10.78 -39.54
C ARG A 99 -4.23 10.66 -38.28
N GLU A 100 -3.91 11.77 -37.63
CA GLU A 100 -3.16 11.76 -36.35
C GLU A 100 -3.95 11.02 -35.25
N LEU A 101 -5.26 11.21 -35.15
CA LEU A 101 -6.13 10.51 -34.19
C LEU A 101 -6.26 9.01 -34.48
N VAL A 102 -6.36 8.61 -35.74
CA VAL A 102 -6.40 7.19 -36.15
C VAL A 102 -5.08 6.50 -35.82
N LEU A 103 -3.95 7.16 -36.06
CA LEU A 103 -2.62 6.66 -35.68
C LEU A 103 -2.50 6.53 -34.16
N ALA A 104 -2.92 7.55 -33.41
CA ALA A 104 -2.93 7.51 -31.95
C ALA A 104 -3.79 6.36 -31.42
N ARG A 105 -4.95 6.10 -32.02
CA ARG A 105 -5.82 4.98 -31.66
C ARG A 105 -5.20 3.62 -32.01
N GLN A 106 -4.56 3.46 -33.17
CA GLN A 106 -3.82 2.24 -33.50
C GLN A 106 -2.68 1.96 -32.52
N THR A 107 -1.94 2.99 -32.09
CA THR A 107 -0.92 2.83 -31.05
C THR A 107 -1.55 2.42 -29.71
N LEU A 108 -2.69 3.00 -29.31
CA LEU A 108 -3.39 2.60 -28.09
C LEU A 108 -3.93 1.17 -28.17
N ASP A 109 -4.47 0.75 -29.32
CA ASP A 109 -4.94 -0.62 -29.55
C ASP A 109 -3.77 -1.62 -29.49
N SER A 110 -2.58 -1.25 -29.99
CA SER A 110 -1.35 -2.06 -29.84
C SER A 110 -0.87 -2.15 -28.39
N MET A 111 -0.97 -1.06 -27.61
CA MET A 111 -0.62 -1.06 -26.18
C MET A 111 -1.64 -1.83 -25.33
N GLY A 112 -2.90 -1.86 -25.74
CA GLY A 112 -3.96 -2.67 -25.10
C GLY A 112 -3.78 -4.17 -25.33
N ALA A 113 -3.19 -4.58 -26.47
CA ALA A 113 -2.82 -5.98 -26.73
C ALA A 113 -1.74 -6.50 -25.76
N ASP A 114 -0.89 -5.60 -25.24
CA ASP A 114 0.15 -5.89 -24.25
C ASP A 114 -0.35 -5.82 -22.78
N GLY A 115 -1.66 -5.64 -22.56
CA GLY A 115 -2.30 -5.70 -21.24
C GLY A 115 -2.35 -4.38 -20.46
N THR A 116 -2.06 -3.25 -21.11
CA THR A 116 -2.11 -1.91 -20.50
C THR A 116 -3.56 -1.47 -20.27
N LYS A 117 -3.89 -0.97 -19.07
CA LYS A 117 -5.26 -0.57 -18.70
C LYS A 117 -5.50 0.93 -18.92
N PRO A 118 -6.77 1.38 -19.02
CA PRO A 118 -7.11 2.79 -19.16
C PRO A 118 -6.60 3.69 -18.03
N GLU A 119 -6.43 3.14 -16.83
CA GLU A 119 -5.88 3.88 -15.69
C GLU A 119 -4.38 4.19 -15.88
N ASP A 120 -3.62 3.28 -16.50
CA ASP A 120 -2.19 3.47 -16.79
C ASP A 120 -1.98 4.62 -17.80
N LEU A 121 -2.94 4.81 -18.72
CA LEU A 121 -2.94 5.93 -19.67
C LEU A 121 -3.20 7.28 -18.99
N GLN A 122 -4.03 7.31 -17.94
CA GLN A 122 -4.25 8.53 -17.16
C GLN A 122 -3.01 8.91 -16.36
N ASP A 123 -2.28 7.92 -15.84
CA ASP A 123 -1.05 8.17 -15.10
C ASP A 123 0.08 8.63 -16.03
N LEU A 124 0.18 8.09 -17.24
CA LEU A 124 1.09 8.60 -18.28
C LEU A 124 0.76 10.04 -18.70
N ALA A 125 -0.53 10.39 -18.80
CA ALA A 125 -0.95 11.75 -19.11
C ALA A 125 -0.53 12.75 -18.01
N LYS A 126 -0.66 12.37 -16.74
CA LYS A 126 -0.18 13.19 -15.60
C LYS A 126 1.35 13.36 -15.64
N VAL A 127 2.09 12.30 -15.96
CA VAL A 127 3.55 12.37 -16.11
C VAL A 127 3.93 13.32 -17.25
N ALA A 128 3.27 13.23 -18.39
CA ALA A 128 3.50 14.13 -19.52
C ALA A 128 3.22 15.61 -19.16
N GLU A 129 2.20 15.86 -18.35
CA GLU A 129 1.86 17.21 -17.87
C GLU A 129 2.94 17.76 -16.93
N VAL A 130 3.46 16.95 -16.01
CA VAL A 130 4.57 17.31 -15.12
C VAL A 130 5.84 17.61 -15.93
N LEU A 131 6.19 16.76 -16.90
CA LEU A 131 7.38 16.97 -17.74
C LEU A 131 7.29 18.27 -18.55
N LYS A 132 6.11 18.56 -19.10
CA LYS A 132 5.85 19.81 -19.81
C LYS A 132 5.97 21.04 -18.88
N HIS A 133 5.51 20.94 -17.64
CA HIS A 133 5.67 21.99 -16.63
C HIS A 133 7.14 22.27 -16.29
N HIS A 134 8.00 21.25 -16.35
CA HIS A 134 9.45 21.37 -16.12
C HIS A 134 10.24 21.72 -17.39
N GLY A 135 9.56 22.01 -18.50
CA GLY A 135 10.20 22.43 -19.76
C GLY A 135 10.88 21.28 -20.52
N VAL A 136 10.58 20.02 -20.19
CA VAL A 136 11.08 18.83 -20.87
C VAL A 136 10.19 18.55 -22.07
N ASP A 137 10.80 18.48 -23.26
CA ASP A 137 10.10 18.15 -24.50
C ASP A 137 9.73 16.66 -24.48
N LEU A 138 8.44 16.33 -24.68
CA LEU A 138 7.95 14.95 -24.66
C LEU A 138 8.63 14.04 -25.69
N ALA A 139 9.15 14.60 -26.79
CA ALA A 139 9.90 13.84 -27.79
C ALA A 139 11.32 13.45 -27.32
N LYS A 140 11.88 14.20 -26.37
CA LYS A 140 13.19 13.95 -25.75
C LYS A 140 13.05 13.45 -24.31
N ALA A 141 11.84 13.40 -23.79
CA ALA A 141 11.52 13.00 -22.44
C ALA A 141 12.10 11.64 -22.04
N PRO A 142 12.12 10.59 -22.88
CA PRO A 142 12.76 9.33 -22.49
C PRO A 142 14.23 9.52 -22.14
N ASP A 143 14.97 10.26 -22.97
CA ASP A 143 16.40 10.50 -22.79
C ASP A 143 16.66 11.52 -21.67
N GLU A 144 15.83 12.56 -21.57
CA GLU A 144 15.99 13.66 -20.62
C GLU A 144 15.51 13.28 -19.21
N VAL A 145 14.45 12.50 -19.09
CA VAL A 145 14.05 11.84 -17.83
C VAL A 145 15.08 10.80 -17.43
N SER A 146 15.60 10.00 -18.36
CA SER A 146 16.71 9.08 -18.03
C SER A 146 17.95 9.84 -17.55
N LYS A 147 18.23 11.01 -18.15
CA LYS A 147 19.35 11.88 -17.77
C LYS A 147 19.10 12.67 -16.48
N LEU A 148 17.86 13.01 -16.15
CA LEU A 148 17.46 13.66 -14.89
C LEU A 148 17.40 12.64 -13.75
N LEU A 149 16.92 11.41 -13.99
CA LEU A 149 17.05 10.30 -13.06
C LEU A 149 18.53 9.94 -12.83
N ALA A 150 19.36 10.01 -13.87
CA ALA A 150 20.81 9.92 -13.73
C ALA A 150 21.46 11.19 -13.12
N GLY A 151 20.79 12.35 -13.20
CA GLY A 151 21.33 13.68 -12.88
C GLY A 151 20.96 14.20 -11.49
N GLU A 152 19.84 13.76 -10.92
CA GLU A 152 19.50 13.97 -9.50
C GLU A 152 20.26 13.01 -8.57
N GLY A 153 20.96 12.02 -9.14
CA GLY A 153 22.07 11.31 -8.49
C GLY A 153 23.42 12.07 -8.55
N GLY A 154 23.43 13.29 -9.08
CA GLY A 154 24.64 14.06 -9.41
C GLY A 154 25.24 14.87 -8.26
N GLY A 155 25.35 14.30 -7.06
CA GLY A 155 26.29 14.77 -6.04
C GLY A 155 27.70 14.32 -6.43
N LYS A 156 28.63 15.26 -6.58
CA LYS A 156 30.05 14.96 -6.86
C LYS A 156 30.59 13.86 -5.93
N GLY A 157 30.76 12.66 -6.50
CA GLY A 157 31.52 11.53 -5.95
C GLY A 157 30.78 10.71 -4.90
N ALA A 158 30.00 9.70 -5.31
CA ALA A 158 29.69 8.47 -4.55
C ALA A 158 28.73 7.55 -5.34
N HIS A 159 29.29 6.60 -6.10
CA HIS A 159 28.74 5.28 -6.51
C HIS A 159 27.32 5.17 -7.15
N ASP A 160 27.28 4.63 -8.37
CA ASP A 160 26.09 4.13 -9.10
C ASP A 160 25.48 2.88 -8.44
N TRP A 161 24.86 3.01 -7.26
CA TRP A 161 24.20 1.89 -6.60
C TRP A 161 22.82 1.62 -7.21
N PRO A 162 22.46 0.35 -7.46
CA PRO A 162 21.11 -0.02 -7.87
C PRO A 162 20.06 0.46 -6.85
N PRO A 163 18.86 0.87 -7.29
CA PRO A 163 17.80 1.28 -6.38
C PRO A 163 17.35 0.10 -5.50
N ILE A 164 17.02 0.41 -4.23
CA ILE A 164 16.47 -0.57 -3.29
C ILE A 164 14.96 -0.70 -3.56
N ILE A 165 14.51 -1.91 -3.84
CA ILE A 165 13.10 -2.22 -4.03
C ILE A 165 12.50 -2.52 -2.65
N ASN A 166 11.63 -1.64 -2.16
CA ASN A 166 10.98 -1.78 -0.86
C ASN A 166 9.55 -2.32 -1.01
N LEU A 167 9.26 -3.44 -0.35
CA LEU A 167 7.97 -4.11 -0.35
C LEU A 167 7.32 -4.01 1.03
N ASP A 168 6.54 -2.96 1.24
CA ASP A 168 5.86 -2.69 2.51
C ASP A 168 4.55 -3.49 2.66
N ASP A 169 4.43 -4.25 3.75
CA ASP A 169 3.29 -5.13 4.06
C ASP A 169 2.01 -4.36 4.44
N ALA A 170 2.17 -3.13 4.98
CA ALA A 170 1.14 -2.32 5.66
C ALA A 170 -0.15 -2.02 4.86
N LYS A 171 -0.19 -2.29 3.56
CA LYS A 171 -1.39 -2.09 2.74
C LYS A 171 -1.83 -3.32 1.96
N LYS A 172 -1.02 -4.38 1.92
CA LYS A 172 -1.21 -5.49 0.98
C LYS A 172 -1.20 -6.88 1.64
N ASN A 173 -0.96 -6.99 2.95
CA ASN A 173 -0.97 -8.26 3.71
C ASN A 173 -0.20 -9.35 2.96
N TYR A 174 1.08 -9.10 2.70
CA TYR A 174 2.02 -10.02 2.09
C TYR A 174 2.22 -11.27 2.95
N PHE A 175 2.23 -11.09 4.26
CA PHE A 175 2.41 -12.16 5.23
C PHE A 175 1.25 -12.20 6.22
N GLN A 176 0.88 -13.40 6.67
CA GLN A 176 0.04 -13.54 7.85
C GLN A 176 0.81 -13.12 9.11
N SER A 177 0.09 -12.67 10.14
CA SER A 177 0.70 -12.25 11.41
C SER A 177 1.53 -13.38 12.02
N GLY A 178 2.78 -13.08 12.37
CA GLY A 178 3.73 -14.06 12.92
C GLY A 178 4.13 -15.20 11.97
N SER A 179 3.81 -15.12 10.67
CA SER A 179 4.08 -16.16 9.67
C SER A 179 5.04 -15.68 8.58
N ALA A 180 5.65 -16.66 7.91
CA ALA A 180 6.44 -16.49 6.69
C ALA A 180 5.68 -16.95 5.43
N GLU A 181 4.45 -17.44 5.57
CA GLU A 181 3.63 -17.82 4.43
C GLU A 181 3.20 -16.60 3.60
N LEU A 182 3.42 -16.70 2.29
CA LEU A 182 3.05 -15.68 1.32
C LEU A 182 1.56 -15.81 0.95
N THR A 183 0.88 -14.68 0.81
CA THR A 183 -0.43 -14.68 0.16
C THR A 183 -0.31 -14.94 -1.35
N LYS A 184 -1.33 -15.54 -1.96
CA LYS A 184 -1.34 -15.83 -3.42
C LYS A 184 -1.21 -14.58 -4.29
N THR A 185 -1.72 -13.45 -3.81
CA THR A 185 -1.56 -12.16 -4.49
C THR A 185 -0.11 -11.72 -4.49
N PHE A 186 0.60 -11.89 -3.36
CA PHE A 186 2.00 -11.51 -3.26
C PHE A 186 2.92 -12.45 -4.03
N GLU A 187 2.66 -13.76 -3.96
CA GLU A 187 3.36 -14.77 -4.77
C GLU A 187 3.31 -14.42 -6.27
N ARG A 188 2.13 -14.04 -6.79
CA ARG A 188 1.98 -13.60 -8.18
C ARG A 188 2.73 -12.31 -8.50
N MET A 189 2.72 -11.34 -7.58
CA MET A 189 3.43 -10.06 -7.75
C MET A 189 4.95 -10.28 -7.80
N LEU A 190 5.47 -11.19 -6.96
CA LEU A 190 6.86 -11.60 -6.94
C LEU A 190 7.29 -12.24 -8.26
N ASP A 191 6.46 -13.15 -8.80
CA ASP A 191 6.72 -13.85 -10.05
C ASP A 191 6.54 -12.99 -11.32
N THR A 192 5.91 -11.82 -11.20
CA THR A 192 5.61 -10.95 -12.36
C THR A 192 6.31 -9.61 -12.24
N THR A 193 5.64 -8.60 -11.67
CA THR A 193 6.09 -7.21 -11.62
C THR A 193 7.48 -7.09 -10.96
N ILE A 194 7.67 -7.74 -9.81
CA ILE A 194 8.90 -7.61 -9.03
C ILE A 194 10.05 -8.36 -9.72
N ALA A 195 9.84 -9.59 -10.21
CA ALA A 195 10.86 -10.30 -10.98
C ALA A 195 11.30 -9.52 -12.23
N ASN A 196 10.36 -8.84 -12.91
CA ASN A 196 10.68 -7.98 -14.05
C ASN A 196 11.56 -6.79 -13.65
N GLU A 197 11.22 -6.11 -12.56
CA GLU A 197 11.98 -4.97 -12.05
C GLU A 197 13.40 -5.39 -11.62
N ILE A 198 13.52 -6.52 -10.91
CA ILE A 198 14.81 -7.10 -10.52
C ILE A 198 15.65 -7.43 -11.75
N ALA A 199 15.07 -8.10 -12.76
CA ALA A 199 15.80 -8.45 -13.99
C ALA A 199 16.29 -7.21 -14.75
N SER A 200 15.46 -6.15 -14.83
CA SER A 200 15.85 -4.87 -15.42
C SER A 200 17.01 -4.22 -14.65
N ASN A 201 16.96 -4.21 -13.32
CA ASN A 201 18.03 -3.65 -12.49
C ASN A 201 19.33 -4.46 -12.61
N LEU A 202 19.26 -5.80 -12.61
CA LEU A 202 20.43 -6.64 -12.81
C LEU A 202 21.13 -6.36 -14.15
N SER A 203 20.34 -6.18 -15.22
CA SER A 203 20.90 -5.83 -16.53
C SER A 203 21.46 -4.41 -16.58
N LEU A 204 20.81 -3.44 -15.93
CA LEU A 204 21.21 -2.03 -15.99
C LEU A 204 22.53 -1.77 -15.26
N TYR A 205 22.74 -2.48 -14.14
CA TYR A 205 23.88 -2.26 -13.24
C TYR A 205 24.94 -3.37 -13.31
N ASP A 206 24.90 -4.25 -14.30
CA ASP A 206 25.81 -5.39 -14.47
C ASP A 206 26.00 -6.20 -13.17
N ALA A 207 24.87 -6.60 -12.59
CA ALA A 207 24.82 -7.26 -11.29
C ALA A 207 24.34 -8.72 -11.41
N ASP A 208 24.83 -9.58 -10.52
CA ASP A 208 24.54 -11.02 -10.49
C ASP A 208 24.00 -11.52 -9.14
N ILE A 209 23.89 -10.63 -8.15
CA ILE A 209 23.44 -10.95 -6.78
C ILE A 209 22.20 -10.14 -6.42
N VAL A 210 21.21 -10.84 -5.85
CA VAL A 210 20.01 -10.26 -5.26
C VAL A 210 19.98 -10.61 -3.78
N GLU A 211 19.95 -9.60 -2.93
CA GLU A 211 19.78 -9.76 -1.49
C GLU A 211 18.31 -9.51 -1.13
N VAL A 212 17.69 -10.49 -0.48
CA VAL A 212 16.30 -10.40 0.00
C VAL A 212 16.36 -10.27 1.51
N ILE A 213 16.03 -9.10 2.03
CA ILE A 213 16.19 -8.78 3.44
C ILE A 213 14.81 -8.72 4.09
N GLY A 214 14.55 -9.63 5.03
CA GLY A 214 13.33 -9.65 5.80
C GLY A 214 13.41 -8.78 7.04
N HIS A 215 12.42 -7.91 7.22
CA HIS A 215 12.24 -7.08 8.41
C HIS A 215 11.01 -7.49 9.20
N THR A 216 11.08 -7.32 10.52
CA THR A 216 9.95 -7.48 11.43
C THR A 216 9.67 -6.18 12.17
N ASP A 217 8.48 -6.10 12.76
CA ASP A 217 8.22 -5.08 13.77
C ASP A 217 8.89 -5.45 15.11
N GLU A 218 8.68 -4.61 16.12
CA GLU A 218 9.20 -4.83 17.47
C GLU A 218 8.26 -5.66 18.36
N GLN A 219 7.18 -6.20 17.79
CA GLN A 219 6.36 -7.15 18.53
C GLN A 219 7.17 -8.42 18.75
N ARG A 220 7.27 -8.85 20.00
CA ARG A 220 8.02 -10.06 20.35
C ARG A 220 7.32 -11.27 19.75
N VAL A 221 8.03 -12.01 18.90
CA VAL A 221 7.70 -13.40 18.61
C VAL A 221 8.11 -14.22 19.84
N SER A 222 7.16 -14.96 20.41
CA SER A 222 7.36 -15.77 21.61
C SER A 222 6.80 -17.15 21.35
N ARG A 223 7.61 -18.01 20.72
CA ARG A 223 7.33 -19.45 20.61
C ARG A 223 8.21 -20.20 21.60
N GLU A 224 7.75 -21.36 22.06
CA GLU A 224 8.47 -22.14 23.08
C GLU A 224 9.78 -22.75 22.56
N SER A 225 9.86 -23.04 21.26
CA SER A 225 11.03 -23.64 20.64
C SER A 225 11.22 -23.13 19.21
N SER A 226 12.42 -23.38 18.66
CA SER A 226 12.78 -23.07 17.29
C SER A 226 13.36 -24.31 16.60
N ASN A 227 13.11 -24.46 15.30
CA ASN A 227 13.65 -25.55 14.48
C ASN A 227 14.48 -25.03 13.29
N LEU A 228 14.95 -23.78 13.36
CA LEU A 228 15.59 -23.11 12.22
C LEU A 228 16.83 -23.86 11.73
N ASP A 229 17.69 -24.29 12.64
CA ASP A 229 18.93 -25.00 12.28
C ASP A 229 18.67 -26.29 11.48
N ASP A 230 17.55 -26.97 11.76
CA ASP A 230 17.17 -28.21 11.10
C ASP A 230 16.41 -27.98 9.79
N THR A 231 15.67 -26.87 9.66
CA THR A 231 14.68 -26.69 8.59
C THR A 231 15.09 -25.68 7.52
N LEU A 232 15.94 -24.70 7.83
CA LEU A 232 16.23 -23.57 6.92
C LEU A 232 16.82 -24.02 5.58
N ILE A 233 17.78 -24.94 5.58
CA ILE A 233 18.43 -25.44 4.36
C ILE A 233 17.41 -26.20 3.50
N GLY A 234 16.61 -27.06 4.12
CA GLY A 234 15.56 -27.81 3.43
C GLY A 234 14.50 -26.89 2.82
N ALA A 235 14.13 -25.82 3.52
CA ALA A 235 13.19 -24.83 3.02
C ALA A 235 13.75 -24.01 1.85
N MET A 236 15.03 -23.61 1.90
CA MET A 236 15.71 -22.86 0.83
C MET A 236 15.95 -23.70 -0.45
N ASP A 237 16.11 -25.01 -0.28
CA ASP A 237 16.22 -25.96 -1.39
C ASP A 237 14.85 -26.36 -1.97
N GLY A 238 13.75 -25.90 -1.39
CA GLY A 238 12.39 -26.30 -1.77
C GLY A 238 12.02 -27.73 -1.39
N LYS A 239 12.82 -28.40 -0.55
CA LYS A 239 12.56 -29.75 -0.03
C LYS A 239 11.54 -29.76 1.11
N LEU A 240 11.45 -28.64 1.84
CA LEU A 240 10.47 -28.41 2.90
C LEU A 240 9.59 -27.19 2.55
N PRO A 241 8.29 -27.22 2.86
CA PRO A 241 7.47 -26.04 2.74
C PRO A 241 7.88 -25.00 3.79
N ILE A 242 7.73 -23.71 3.47
CA ILE A 242 8.08 -22.64 4.42
C ILE A 242 7.26 -22.70 5.72
N SER A 243 6.07 -23.28 5.67
CA SER A 243 5.20 -23.50 6.83
C SER A 243 5.81 -24.45 7.88
N ALA A 244 6.81 -25.26 7.50
CA ALA A 244 7.54 -26.12 8.43
C ALA A 244 8.64 -25.38 9.20
N VAL A 245 8.95 -24.13 8.84
CA VAL A 245 9.98 -23.32 9.49
C VAL A 245 9.38 -22.56 10.67
N GLU A 246 9.88 -22.83 11.86
CA GLU A 246 9.38 -22.31 13.12
C GLU A 246 10.41 -21.40 13.82
N PRO A 247 10.37 -20.09 13.51
CA PRO A 247 11.20 -19.11 14.21
C PRO A 247 10.68 -18.83 15.62
N ALA A 248 11.57 -18.87 16.61
CA ALA A 248 11.25 -18.48 17.99
C ALA A 248 11.43 -16.98 18.26
N ASP A 249 12.08 -16.25 17.36
CA ASP A 249 12.35 -14.82 17.50
C ASP A 249 12.13 -14.06 16.18
N ASN A 250 12.31 -12.74 16.24
CA ASN A 250 12.14 -11.84 15.11
C ASN A 250 13.25 -11.96 14.06
N ALA A 251 14.48 -12.34 14.46
CA ALA A 251 15.57 -12.55 13.52
C ALA A 251 15.27 -13.76 12.62
N GLY A 252 14.86 -14.87 13.24
CA GLY A 252 14.38 -16.06 12.55
C GLY A 252 13.14 -15.79 11.70
N LEU A 253 12.17 -15.01 12.19
CA LEU A 253 10.98 -14.69 11.42
C LEU A 253 11.31 -13.84 10.18
N GLY A 254 12.20 -12.86 10.33
CA GLY A 254 12.72 -12.08 9.20
C GLY A 254 13.39 -12.98 8.15
N LEU A 255 14.23 -13.92 8.60
CA LEU A 255 14.92 -14.86 7.69
C LEU A 255 13.93 -15.80 6.99
N ALA A 256 12.97 -16.37 7.71
CA ALA A 256 11.95 -17.24 7.13
C ALA A 256 11.13 -16.53 6.04
N ARG A 257 10.74 -15.26 6.29
CA ARG A 257 10.06 -14.42 5.29
C ARG A 257 10.91 -14.18 4.05
N ALA A 258 12.20 -13.88 4.25
CA ALA A 258 13.14 -13.71 3.15
C ALA A 258 13.31 -14.99 2.31
N ILE A 259 13.36 -16.16 2.95
CA ILE A 259 13.41 -17.45 2.24
C ILE A 259 12.15 -17.70 1.44
N ALA A 260 10.97 -17.38 1.99
CA ALA A 260 9.70 -17.52 1.28
C ALA A 260 9.72 -16.75 -0.04
N VAL A 261 10.17 -15.49 0.01
CA VAL A 261 10.32 -14.63 -1.18
C VAL A 261 11.40 -15.16 -2.12
N ALA A 262 12.57 -15.54 -1.59
CA ALA A 262 13.67 -16.07 -2.37
C ALA A 262 13.28 -17.33 -3.16
N ASN A 263 12.46 -18.21 -2.57
CA ASN A 263 11.97 -19.41 -3.24
C ASN A 263 11.12 -19.09 -4.48
N VAL A 264 10.25 -18.07 -4.40
CA VAL A 264 9.45 -17.62 -5.56
C VAL A 264 10.35 -17.02 -6.63
N LEU A 265 11.27 -16.13 -6.24
CA LEU A 265 12.19 -15.48 -7.19
C LEU A 265 13.13 -16.49 -7.87
N LYS A 266 13.62 -17.49 -7.13
CA LYS A 266 14.50 -18.56 -7.65
C LYS A 266 13.78 -19.47 -8.66
N ALA A 267 12.47 -19.66 -8.50
CA ALA A 267 11.66 -20.44 -9.44
C ALA A 267 11.40 -19.68 -10.75
N ASN A 268 11.58 -18.35 -10.77
CA ASN A 268 11.30 -17.53 -11.93
C ASN A 268 12.38 -17.69 -13.03
N PRO A 269 12.01 -18.03 -14.28
CA PRO A 269 12.96 -18.22 -15.37
C PRO A 269 13.85 -17.02 -15.67
N LYS A 270 13.38 -15.78 -15.41
CA LYS A 270 14.14 -14.55 -15.66
C LYS A 270 15.32 -14.37 -14.72
N LEU A 271 15.31 -15.04 -13.56
CA LEU A 271 16.32 -14.93 -12.51
C LEU A 271 17.18 -16.19 -12.37
N LYS A 272 17.12 -17.11 -13.35
CA LYS A 272 17.75 -18.45 -13.26
C LYS A 272 19.26 -18.43 -12.99
N ASN A 273 19.98 -17.42 -13.48
CA ASN A 273 21.44 -17.31 -13.35
C ASN A 273 21.87 -16.34 -12.23
N VAL A 274 20.94 -15.90 -11.39
CA VAL A 274 21.15 -14.91 -10.35
C VAL A 274 21.38 -15.61 -9.02
N THR A 275 22.33 -15.12 -8.22
CA THR A 275 22.52 -15.58 -6.85
C THR A 275 21.55 -14.85 -5.93
N ILE A 276 20.61 -15.56 -5.31
CA ILE A 276 19.64 -14.98 -4.38
C ILE A 276 20.04 -15.31 -2.95
N LEU A 277 20.23 -14.26 -2.13
CA LEU A 277 20.70 -14.35 -0.75
C LEU A 277 19.61 -13.87 0.22
N PRO A 278 18.89 -14.78 0.90
CA PRO A 278 17.96 -14.39 1.94
C PRO A 278 18.72 -13.96 3.21
N MET A 279 18.31 -12.84 3.79
CA MET A 279 18.90 -12.22 4.98
C MET A 279 17.82 -11.72 5.93
N SER A 280 18.20 -11.48 7.18
CA SER A 280 17.32 -10.91 8.19
C SER A 280 17.90 -9.65 8.79
N ALA A 281 17.10 -8.58 8.78
CA ALA A 281 17.38 -7.36 9.53
C ALA A 281 16.68 -7.34 10.90
N ALA A 282 15.96 -8.43 11.23
CA ALA A 282 15.13 -8.55 12.43
C ALA A 282 14.25 -7.30 12.62
N GLN A 283 14.13 -6.81 13.86
CA GLN A 283 13.44 -5.56 14.17
C GLN A 283 14.32 -4.31 14.14
N LEU A 284 15.62 -4.40 13.82
CA LEU A 284 16.57 -3.33 14.13
C LEU A 284 16.52 -2.14 13.16
N ILE A 285 16.25 -2.41 11.89
CA ILE A 285 16.37 -1.41 10.82
C ILE A 285 15.00 -0.85 10.43
N LEU A 286 14.82 0.44 10.64
CA LEU A 286 13.67 1.25 10.23
C LEU A 286 13.78 1.64 8.75
N PRO A 287 12.66 1.98 8.08
CA PRO A 287 12.69 2.59 6.76
C PRO A 287 13.61 3.81 6.71
N GLY A 288 14.37 3.96 5.63
CA GLY A 288 15.37 5.01 5.47
C GLY A 288 16.70 4.72 6.18
N ASP A 289 17.06 3.44 6.35
CA ASP A 289 18.35 2.97 6.88
C ASP A 289 18.70 3.50 8.28
N ARG A 290 17.68 3.70 9.13
CA ARG A 290 17.88 4.13 10.53
C ARG A 290 17.79 2.95 11.49
N VAL A 291 18.65 2.95 12.51
CA VAL A 291 18.55 1.97 13.60
C VAL A 291 17.47 2.42 14.60
N THR A 292 16.62 1.50 15.02
CA THR A 292 15.59 1.77 16.03
C THR A 292 16.19 2.07 17.41
N THR A 293 15.50 2.91 18.19
CA THR A 293 15.80 3.13 19.62
C THR A 293 14.88 2.33 20.55
N GLY A 294 14.02 1.46 20.01
CA GLY A 294 13.07 0.64 20.78
C GLY A 294 11.73 1.33 21.02
N GLN A 295 10.87 1.38 20.01
CA GLN A 295 9.53 1.98 20.10
C GLN A 295 8.46 1.04 20.68
N ALA A 296 8.72 -0.27 20.71
CA ALA A 296 7.78 -1.35 21.00
C ALA A 296 6.53 -1.38 20.11
N GLY A 297 5.91 -2.56 20.00
CA GLY A 297 4.56 -2.71 19.41
C GLY A 297 4.51 -3.16 17.95
N ALA A 298 3.28 -3.40 17.50
CA ALA A 298 2.93 -3.90 16.17
C ALA A 298 2.81 -2.72 15.20
N VAL A 299 3.84 -2.51 14.39
CA VAL A 299 3.86 -1.45 13.38
C VAL A 299 3.98 -2.11 12.01
N GLU A 300 2.88 -2.10 11.26
CA GLU A 300 2.76 -2.89 10.04
C GLU A 300 3.78 -2.47 8.96
N SER A 301 4.12 -1.19 8.87
CA SER A 301 5.13 -0.68 7.93
C SER A 301 6.55 -1.18 8.22
N ARG A 302 6.79 -1.80 9.38
CA ARG A 302 8.08 -2.42 9.72
C ARG A 302 8.18 -3.87 9.26
N ARG A 303 7.03 -4.52 9.03
CA ARG A 303 6.98 -5.82 8.35
C ARG A 303 7.18 -5.54 6.87
N ARG A 304 8.40 -5.69 6.37
CA ARG A 304 8.72 -5.39 4.97
C ARG A 304 9.79 -6.33 4.45
N ILE A 305 9.90 -6.38 3.14
CA ILE A 305 11.01 -7.03 2.43
C ILE A 305 11.74 -5.95 1.66
N GLU A 306 13.05 -5.86 1.85
CA GLU A 306 13.92 -5.04 1.01
C GLU A 306 14.64 -5.95 0.03
N ILE A 307 14.64 -5.58 -1.24
CA ILE A 307 15.40 -6.29 -2.26
C ILE A 307 16.48 -5.37 -2.78
N ARG A 308 17.73 -5.83 -2.67
CA ARG A 308 18.91 -5.10 -3.14
C ARG A 308 19.57 -5.89 -4.25
N VAL A 309 20.08 -5.17 -5.25
CA VAL A 309 20.83 -5.74 -6.36
C VAL A 309 22.28 -5.27 -6.23
N ARG A 310 23.24 -6.16 -6.46
CA ARG A 310 24.65 -5.79 -6.50
C ARG A 310 25.49 -6.76 -7.32
N GLY A 311 26.64 -6.28 -7.79
CA GLY A 311 27.68 -7.13 -8.36
C GLY A 311 28.43 -7.94 -7.32
N ARG A 312 29.09 -9.01 -7.76
CA ARG A 312 30.04 -9.78 -6.98
C ARG A 312 31.34 -9.00 -6.77
N THR A 313 31.54 -8.47 -5.57
CA THR A 313 32.81 -7.87 -5.18
C THR A 313 33.75 -8.93 -4.61
N ALA A 314 34.97 -9.02 -5.12
CA ALA A 314 36.02 -9.80 -4.48
C ALA A 314 36.45 -9.12 -3.16
N PRO A 315 36.75 -9.88 -2.08
CA PRO A 315 37.26 -9.29 -0.84
C PRO A 315 38.52 -8.46 -1.13
N VAL A 316 38.48 -7.16 -0.85
CA VAL A 316 39.57 -6.23 -1.18
C VAL A 316 40.77 -6.38 -0.22
N ALA A 317 40.52 -6.85 1.01
CA ALA A 317 41.57 -7.21 1.96
C ALA A 317 41.01 -8.21 2.98
N VAL A 318 41.70 -9.34 3.18
CA VAL A 318 41.53 -10.16 4.38
C VAL A 318 42.52 -9.63 5.39
N ILE A 319 42.02 -9.01 6.47
CA ILE A 319 42.89 -8.59 7.58
C ILE A 319 43.33 -9.87 8.30
N ASN A 320 44.51 -10.36 7.94
CA ASN A 320 45.21 -11.38 8.70
C ASN A 320 46.14 -10.68 9.69
N ASP A 321 45.93 -10.87 10.99
CA ASP A 321 46.78 -10.34 12.08
C ASP A 321 48.25 -10.82 12.04
N ALA A 322 48.65 -11.61 11.03
CA ALA A 322 49.98 -12.20 10.91
C ALA A 322 51.05 -11.28 10.29
N THR A 323 50.69 -10.10 9.78
CA THR A 323 51.68 -9.12 9.28
C THR A 323 51.92 -8.04 10.33
N ALA A 324 52.91 -8.29 11.20
CA ALA A 324 53.49 -7.27 12.06
C ALA A 324 53.92 -6.06 11.18
N LEU A 325 53.40 -4.88 11.52
CA LEU A 325 53.82 -3.62 10.92
C LEU A 325 55.34 -3.44 11.17
N PRO A 326 56.15 -3.09 10.15
CA PRO A 326 57.53 -2.75 10.40
C PRO A 326 57.57 -1.45 11.22
N VAL A 327 57.96 -1.60 12.49
CA VAL A 327 58.34 -0.50 13.35
C VAL A 327 59.56 0.17 12.72
N SER A 328 59.34 1.28 12.01
CA SER A 328 60.41 2.23 11.70
C SER A 328 60.24 3.41 12.63
N VAL A 329 60.86 3.30 13.80
CA VAL A 329 61.14 4.45 14.66
C VAL A 329 62.44 5.06 14.14
N ARG A 330 62.36 6.30 13.67
CA ARG A 330 63.51 7.21 13.60
C ARG A 330 63.73 7.84 14.96
#